data_AF-A0A0F9CTM6-F1
#
_entry.id   AF-A0A0F9CTM6-F1
#
_cell.length_a   1.000
_cell.length_b   1.000
_cell.length_c   1.000
_cell.angle_alpha   90.00
_cell.angle_beta   90.00
_cell.angle_gamma   90.00
#
_symmetry.space_group_name_H-M   'P 1'
#
loop_
_entity.id
_entity.type
_entity.pdbx_description
1 polymer ?
#
loop_
_entity_poly.entity_id
_entity_poly.type
_entity_poly.pdbx_seq_one_letter_code
_entity_poly.pdbx_strand_id
1 'polypeptide(L)'
;RYHHAKEEDEAFKYFNENLDIFKVIRKDHVKVRNHVKAMIRAIEDKDKNSLAEHLHAYSKILPEHIKKEDEILYPWMDRNLSMNQVGQLLSKFNKIDEEYGEAPKNHKDFIEKLENRYF
;
A
#
# COMPACT_ATOMS: atom_id res chain seq x y z
N ARG A 1 -6.05 -1.94 0.22
CA ARG A 1 -5.93 -2.67 1.51
C ARG A 1 -4.95 -3.82 1.40
N TYR A 2 -5.04 -4.65 0.35
CA TYR A 2 -4.11 -5.77 0.07
C TYR A 2 -2.64 -5.54 0.47
N HIS A 3 -1.97 -4.54 -0.12
CA HIS A 3 -0.56 -4.27 0.19
C HIS A 3 -0.34 -3.86 1.66
N HIS A 4 -1.01 -2.81 2.13
CA HIS A 4 -0.88 -2.36 3.52
C HIS A 4 -1.24 -3.44 4.55
N ALA A 5 -2.10 -4.42 4.21
CA ALA A 5 -2.44 -5.53 5.11
C ALA A 5 -1.24 -6.46 5.33
N LYS A 6 -0.46 -6.76 4.28
CA LYS A 6 0.80 -7.51 4.42
C LYS A 6 1.74 -6.83 5.42
N GLU A 7 1.80 -5.50 5.39
CA GLU A 7 2.65 -4.75 6.31
C GLU A 7 2.06 -4.62 7.73
N GLU A 8 0.85 -4.05 7.84
CA GLU A 8 0.18 -3.74 9.10
C GLU A 8 -0.21 -5.00 9.88
N ASP A 9 -0.68 -6.04 9.19
CA ASP A 9 -1.21 -7.25 9.82
C ASP A 9 -0.15 -8.34 9.99
N GLU A 10 0.98 -8.29 9.29
CA GLU A 10 2.00 -9.35 9.37
C GLU A 10 3.41 -8.81 9.59
N ALA A 11 3.93 -7.96 8.70
CA ALA A 11 5.34 -7.58 8.71
C ALA A 11 5.74 -6.77 9.96
N PHE A 12 4.91 -5.81 10.38
CA PHE A 12 5.22 -4.95 11.52
C PHE A 12 5.19 -5.71 12.85
N LYS A 13 4.45 -6.81 12.94
CA LYS A 13 4.33 -7.64 14.15
C LYS A 13 5.62 -8.37 14.53
N TYR A 14 6.61 -8.43 13.63
CA TYR A 14 7.95 -8.97 13.93
C TYR A 14 8.84 -7.98 14.70
N PHE A 15 8.37 -6.75 14.91
CA PHE A 15 9.12 -5.67 15.52
C PHE A 15 8.33 -5.02 16.66
N ASN A 16 8.97 -4.12 17.40
CA ASN A 16 8.25 -3.22 18.29
C ASN A 16 7.40 -2.25 17.47
N GLU A 17 6.09 -2.47 17.46
CA GLU A 17 5.14 -1.67 16.66
C GLU A 17 5.06 -0.18 17.05
N ASN A 18 5.65 0.21 18.19
CA ASN A 18 5.68 1.60 18.65
C ASN A 18 6.85 2.42 18.10
N LEU A 19 7.70 1.82 17.25
CA LEU A 19 8.76 2.55 16.55
C LEU A 19 8.18 3.66 15.67
N ASP A 20 8.86 4.81 15.63
CA ASP A 20 8.36 5.99 14.94
C ASP A 20 8.23 5.78 13.42
N ILE A 21 9.07 4.91 12.84
CA ILE A 21 8.97 4.55 11.42
C ILE A 21 7.60 3.94 11.08
N PHE A 22 7.09 3.03 11.92
CA PHE A 22 5.77 2.44 11.70
C PHE A 22 4.63 3.43 11.92
N LYS A 23 4.78 4.40 12.84
CA LYS A 23 3.80 5.48 13.01
C LYS A 23 3.72 6.36 11.76
N VAL A 24 4.87 6.69 11.17
CA VAL A 24 4.94 7.47 9.92
C VAL A 24 4.27 6.71 8.78
N ILE A 25 4.64 5.44 8.57
CA ILE A 25 4.10 4.61 7.49
C ILE A 25 2.58 4.41 7.65
N ARG A 26 2.09 4.06 8.85
CA ARG A 26 0.64 3.95 9.13
C ARG A 26 -0.11 5.26 8.90
N LYS A 27 0.49 6.41 9.24
CA LYS A 27 -0.12 7.72 8.99
C LYS A 27 -0.26 7.96 7.49
N ASP A 28 0.74 7.60 6.69
CA ASP A 28 0.65 7.68 5.24
C ASP A 28 -0.41 6.72 4.68
N HIS A 29 -0.48 5.47 5.16
CA HIS A 29 -1.55 4.52 4.79
C HIS A 29 -2.94 5.09 5.05
N VAL A 30 -3.17 5.71 6.21
CA VAL A 30 -4.45 6.33 6.55
C VAL A 30 -4.79 7.46 5.58
N LYS A 31 -3.84 8.35 5.27
CA LYS A 31 -4.05 9.44 4.30
C LYS A 31 -4.39 8.92 2.90
N VAL A 32 -3.59 7.98 2.39
CA VAL A 32 -3.78 7.33 1.08
C VAL A 32 -5.16 6.69 1.01
N ARG A 33 -5.56 5.91 2.04
CA ARG A 33 -6.90 5.30 2.12
C ARG A 33 -8.02 6.34 2.18
N ASN A 34 -7.83 7.45 2.88
CA ASN A 34 -8.83 8.51 2.97
C ASN A 34 -9.04 9.21 1.61
N HIS A 35 -7.97 9.47 0.85
CA HIS A 35 -8.11 9.99 -0.51
C HIS A 35 -8.87 9.02 -1.42
N VAL A 36 -8.59 7.71 -1.36
CA VAL A 36 -9.35 6.71 -2.15
C VAL A 36 -10.84 6.73 -1.78
N LYS A 37 -11.17 6.76 -0.49
CA LYS A 37 -12.58 6.87 -0.04
C LYS A 37 -13.25 8.15 -0.56
N ALA A 38 -12.53 9.26 -0.54
CA ALA A 38 -13.05 10.53 -1.01
C ALA A 38 -13.23 10.56 -2.54
N MET A 39 -12.32 9.94 -3.31
CA MET A 39 -12.49 9.74 -4.75
C MET A 39 -13.73 8.91 -5.08
N ILE A 40 -14.01 7.83 -4.32
CA ILE A 40 -15.22 7.02 -4.51
C ILE A 40 -16.47 7.88 -4.31
N ARG A 41 -16.54 8.66 -3.23
CA ARG A 41 -17.66 9.58 -2.97
C ARG A 41 -17.81 10.63 -4.07
N ALA A 42 -16.71 11.24 -4.51
CA ALA A 42 -16.74 12.21 -5.59
C ALA A 42 -17.26 11.61 -6.91
N ILE A 43 -16.97 10.33 -7.19
CA ILE A 43 -17.54 9.61 -8.34
C ILE A 43 -19.06 9.42 -8.17
N GLU A 44 -19.51 8.99 -6.98
CA GLU A 44 -20.93 8.80 -6.65
C GLU A 44 -21.72 10.12 -6.80
N ASP A 45 -21.15 11.21 -6.29
CA ASP A 45 -21.72 12.57 -6.32
C ASP A 45 -21.54 13.28 -7.66
N LYS A 46 -20.80 12.68 -8.60
CA LYS A 46 -20.38 13.28 -9.88
C LYS A 46 -19.62 14.60 -9.72
N ASP A 47 -18.94 14.79 -8.59
CA ASP A 47 -18.11 15.95 -8.30
C ASP A 47 -16.72 15.79 -8.91
N LYS A 48 -16.55 16.36 -10.11
CA LYS A 48 -15.27 16.32 -10.83
C LYS A 48 -14.16 17.10 -10.13
N ASN A 49 -14.50 18.16 -9.39
CA ASN A 49 -13.49 19.00 -8.73
C ASN A 49 -12.90 18.25 -7.53
N SER A 50 -13.75 17.67 -6.68
CA SER A 50 -13.31 16.84 -5.56
C SER A 50 -12.54 15.60 -6.05
N LEU A 51 -13.00 14.97 -7.14
CA LEU A 51 -12.28 13.84 -7.73
C LEU A 51 -10.86 14.24 -8.19
N ALA A 52 -10.74 15.35 -8.92
CA ALA A 52 -9.44 15.85 -9.40
C ALA A 52 -8.50 16.24 -8.25
N GLU A 53 -9.03 16.90 -7.21
CA GLU A 53 -8.26 17.27 -6.02
C GLU A 53 -7.68 16.04 -5.33
N HIS A 54 -8.51 15.02 -5.08
CA HIS A 54 -8.07 13.83 -4.38
C HIS A 54 -7.17 12.93 -5.23
N LEU A 55 -7.38 12.87 -6.55
CA LEU A 55 -6.44 12.22 -7.48
C LEU A 55 -5.07 12.91 -7.45
N HIS A 56 -5.04 14.24 -7.51
CA HIS A 56 -3.80 15.00 -7.47
C HIS A 56 -3.07 14.78 -6.14
N ALA A 57 -3.76 14.94 -5.00
CA ALA A 57 -3.18 14.70 -3.69
C ALA A 57 -2.64 13.26 -3.55
N TYR A 58 -3.40 12.26 -4.01
CA TYR A 58 -2.97 10.87 -4.00
C TYR A 58 -1.69 10.65 -4.83
N SER A 59 -1.62 11.20 -6.04
CA SER A 59 -0.44 11.13 -6.91
C SER A 59 0.82 11.78 -6.33
N LYS A 60 0.67 12.71 -5.37
CA LYS A 60 1.79 13.33 -4.66
C LYS A 60 2.24 12.52 -3.45
N ILE A 61 1.31 11.91 -2.73
CA ILE A 61 1.63 11.16 -1.50
C ILE A 61 2.23 9.79 -1.84
N LEU A 62 1.69 9.10 -2.84
CA LEU A 62 2.07 7.72 -3.11
C LEU A 62 3.57 7.54 -3.46
N PRO A 63 4.19 8.36 -4.33
CA PRO A 63 5.62 8.24 -4.61
C PRO A 63 6.51 8.44 -3.38
N GLU A 64 6.16 9.42 -2.54
CA GLU A 64 6.89 9.70 -1.30
C GLU A 64 6.69 8.61 -0.25
N HIS A 65 5.57 7.88 -0.30
CA HIS A 65 5.33 6.74 0.56
C HIS A 65 6.17 5.53 0.12
N ILE A 66 6.12 5.19 -1.17
CA ILE A 66 6.93 4.11 -1.78
C ILE A 66 8.42 4.37 -1.53
N LYS A 67 8.88 5.61 -1.70
CA LYS A 67 10.28 5.96 -1.44
C LYS A 67 10.70 5.69 0.01
N LYS A 68 9.84 5.99 1.00
CA LYS A 68 10.14 5.67 2.42
C LYS A 68 10.21 4.16 2.64
N GLU A 69 9.39 3.39 1.93
CA GLU A 69 9.41 1.95 2.02
C GLU A 69 10.70 1.37 1.43
N ASP A 70 10.96 1.68 0.16
CA ASP A 70 12.07 1.13 -0.62
C ASP A 70 13.44 1.55 -0.09
N GLU A 71 13.59 2.82 0.30
CA GLU A 71 14.91 3.35 0.68
C GLU A 71 15.20 3.22 2.18
N ILE A 72 14.18 3.08 3.02
CA ILE A 72 14.34 3.13 4.48
C ILE A 72 13.76 1.89 5.15
N LEU A 73 12.45 1.66 5.01
CA LEU A 73 11.74 0.63 5.78
C LEU A 73 12.23 -0.78 5.44
N TYR A 74 12.17 -1.17 4.17
CA TYR A 74 12.52 -2.52 3.75
C TYR A 74 14.01 -2.83 3.97
N PRO A 75 14.97 -1.94 3.63
CA PRO A 75 16.38 -2.18 3.94
C PRO A 75 16.68 -2.21 5.43
N TRP A 76 15.92 -1.47 6.26
CA TRP A 76 16.04 -1.56 7.70
C TRP A 76 15.48 -2.89 8.21
N MET A 77 14.30 -3.33 7.75
CA MET A 77 13.70 -4.61 8.14
C MET A 77 14.60 -5.79 7.76
N ASP A 78 15.14 -5.81 6.55
CA ASP A 78 16.01 -6.89 6.04
C ASP A 78 17.25 -7.10 6.93
N ARG A 79 17.86 -6.00 7.41
CA ARG A 79 19.00 -6.05 8.33
C ARG A 79 18.66 -6.57 9.73
N ASN A 80 17.39 -6.54 10.12
CA ASN A 80 16.94 -6.86 11.48
C ASN A 80 16.14 -8.16 11.57
N LEU A 81 15.81 -8.79 10.44
CA LEU A 81 15.13 -10.09 10.41
C LEU A 81 16.13 -11.21 10.17
N SER A 82 15.93 -12.32 10.88
CA SER A 82 16.62 -13.57 10.56
C SER A 82 16.00 -14.24 9.32
N MET A 83 16.79 -15.07 8.63
CA MET A 83 16.31 -15.87 7.50
C MET A 83 15.07 -16.72 7.84
N ASN A 84 14.97 -17.23 9.08
CA ASN A 84 13.79 -17.98 9.52
C ASN A 84 12.54 -17.08 9.60
N GLN A 85 12.68 -15.87 10.16
CA GLN A 85 11.57 -14.91 10.21
C GLN A 85 11.14 -14.46 8.81
N VAL A 86 12.09 -14.27 7.89
CA VAL A 86 11.79 -14.00 6.47
C VAL A 86 10.97 -15.13 5.85
N GLY A 87 11.34 -16.39 6.08
CA GLY A 87 10.57 -17.55 5.62
C GLY A 87 9.15 -17.62 6.21
N GLN A 88 9.00 -17.29 7.51
CA GLN A 88 7.70 -17.21 8.16
C GLN A 88 6.83 -16.08 7.59
N LEU A 89 7.42 -14.92 7.32
CA LEU A 89 6.74 -13.77 6.71
C LEU A 89 6.25 -14.11 5.30
N LEU A 90 7.09 -14.76 4.49
CA LEU A 90 6.70 -15.23 3.16
C LEU A 90 5.49 -16.17 3.21
N SER A 91 5.48 -17.13 4.15
CA SER A 91 4.33 -18.03 4.32
C SER A 91 3.04 -17.28 4.69
N LYS A 92 3.12 -16.24 5.53
CA LYS A 92 1.98 -15.38 5.88
C LYS A 92 1.50 -14.54 4.71
N PHE A 93 2.43 -13.99 3.91
CA PHE A 93 2.08 -13.24 2.69
C PHE A 93 1.36 -14.12 1.67
N ASN A 94 1.78 -15.37 1.50
CA ASN A 94 1.09 -16.31 0.61
C ASN A 94 -0.36 -16.57 1.04
N LYS A 95 -0.63 -16.66 2.36
CA LYS A 95 -2.02 -16.80 2.85
C LYS A 95 -2.87 -15.58 2.53
N ILE A 96 -2.32 -14.38 2.69
CA ILE A 96 -3.00 -13.14 2.27
C ILE A 96 -3.23 -13.16 0.76
N ASP A 97 -2.28 -13.66 -0.04
CA ASP A 97 -2.44 -13.77 -1.49
C ASP A 97 -3.59 -14.71 -1.87
N GLU A 98 -3.70 -15.84 -1.19
CA GLU A 98 -4.82 -16.78 -1.34
C GLU A 98 -6.16 -16.13 -0.97
N GLU A 99 -6.22 -15.36 0.12
CA GLU A 99 -7.45 -14.66 0.55
C GLU A 99 -7.93 -13.61 -0.47
N TYR A 100 -6.99 -12.92 -1.12
CA TYR A 100 -7.30 -11.89 -2.12
C TYR A 100 -7.46 -12.45 -3.54
N GLY A 101 -7.11 -13.71 -3.78
CA GLY A 101 -7.31 -14.43 -5.04
C GLY A 101 -6.74 -13.69 -6.24
N GLU A 102 -7.54 -13.57 -7.31
CA GLU A 102 -7.12 -12.91 -8.56
C GLU A 102 -7.17 -11.38 -8.50
N ALA A 103 -7.62 -10.78 -7.39
CA ALA A 103 -7.78 -9.32 -7.32
C ALA A 103 -6.48 -8.56 -7.63
N PRO A 104 -5.29 -8.89 -7.07
CA PRO A 104 -4.06 -8.17 -7.41
C PRO A 104 -3.72 -8.23 -8.91
N LYS A 105 -3.91 -9.40 -9.53
CA LYS A 105 -3.71 -9.58 -10.98
C LYS A 105 -4.69 -8.73 -11.78
N ASN A 106 -5.98 -8.76 -11.44
CA ASN A 106 -7.00 -8.00 -12.14
C ASN A 106 -6.75 -6.48 -12.08
N HIS A 107 -6.28 -5.96 -10.94
CA HIS A 107 -5.89 -4.56 -10.83
C HIS A 107 -4.69 -4.24 -11.72
N LYS A 108 -3.66 -5.09 -11.71
CA LYS A 108 -2.47 -4.92 -12.56
C LYS A 108 -2.85 -4.90 -14.04
N ASP A 109 -3.60 -5.91 -14.50
CA ASP A 109 -4.05 -6.03 -15.89
C ASP A 109 -4.91 -4.82 -16.30
N PHE A 110 -5.69 -4.27 -15.38
CA PHE A 110 -6.48 -3.05 -15.62
C PHE A 110 -5.59 -1.82 -15.82
N ILE A 111 -4.58 -1.63 -14.97
CA ILE A 111 -3.62 -0.52 -15.10
C ILE A 111 -2.83 -0.65 -16.42
N GLU A 112 -2.30 -1.83 -16.74
CA GLU A 112 -1.58 -2.07 -17.99
C GLU A 112 -2.44 -1.77 -19.23
N LYS A 113 -3.74 -2.10 -19.20
CA LYS A 113 -4.68 -1.75 -20.28
C LYS A 113 -4.86 -0.25 -20.42
N LEU A 114 -4.91 0.49 -19.31
CA LEU A 114 -4.99 1.95 -19.35
C LEU A 114 -3.69 2.56 -19.87
N GLU A 115 -2.55 2.05 -19.41
CA GLU A 115 -1.24 2.51 -19.86
C GLU A 115 -1.11 2.37 -21.37
N ASN A 116 -1.31 1.16 -21.90
CA ASN A 116 -1.24 0.89 -23.35
C ASN A 116 -2.26 1.70 -24.20
N ARG A 117 -3.32 2.21 -23.58
CA ARG A 117 -4.35 2.99 -24.29
C ARG A 117 -4.03 4.49 -24.32
N TYR A 118 -3.36 5.00 -23.29
CA TYR A 118 -3.21 6.44 -23.07
C TYR A 118 -1.75 6.92 -23.07
N PHE A 119 -0.78 6.00 -23.04
CA PHE A 119 0.66 6.25 -23.10
C PHE A 119 1.31 5.36 -24.17
#